data_AF-A0A941ITJ5-F1
#
_entry.id   AF-A0A941ITJ5-F1
#
_cell.length_a   1.000
_cell.length_b   1.000
_cell.length_c   1.000
_cell.angle_alpha   90.00
_cell.angle_beta   90.00
_cell.angle_gamma   90.00
#
_symmetry.space_group_name_H-M   'P 1'
#
loop_
_entity.id
_entity.type
_entity.pdbx_description
1 polymer ?
#
loop_
_entity_poly.entity_id
_entity_poly.type
_entity_poly.pdbx_seq_one_letter_code
_entity_poly.pdbx_strand_id
1 'polypeptide(L)'
;MVTQRHLRHVGKDCLVAFDTNLYSVPARKVRPRQLVEIRATKSQVSLHATVPDAGGQTLLAVHPRAVGRGARVVDETHWDGLPTGAGRRVTTGDALPSPRRGQPLGSEAGPLQTLLNRTAAASVEVGRRPLSVYDELTGTRPFT
;
A
#
# COMPACT_ATOMS: atom_id res chain seq x y z
N MET A 1 -27.86 18.95 13.07
CA MET A 1 -26.84 19.25 14.09
C MET A 1 -25.76 18.18 14.04
N VAL A 2 -24.48 18.54 13.91
CA VAL A 2 -23.34 17.59 13.95
C VAL A 2 -22.98 17.35 15.40
N THR A 3 -22.90 16.09 15.81
CA THR A 3 -22.61 15.72 17.20
C THR A 3 -21.15 15.39 17.43
N GLN A 4 -20.42 14.93 16.41
CA GLN A 4 -19.00 14.56 16.53
C GLN A 4 -18.24 15.00 15.27
N ARG A 5 -17.01 15.48 15.48
CA ARG A 5 -16.05 15.83 14.41
C ARG A 5 -14.71 15.15 14.67
N HIS A 6 -14.19 14.46 13.65
CA HIS A 6 -12.90 13.78 13.75
C HIS A 6 -12.11 13.87 12.46
N LEU A 7 -10.78 14.01 12.58
CA LEU A 7 -9.88 13.86 11.45
C LEU A 7 -9.37 12.42 11.39
N ARG A 8 -9.46 11.82 10.20
CA ARG A 8 -9.00 10.45 9.93
C ARG A 8 -8.34 10.39 8.57
N HIS A 9 -7.39 9.47 8.45
CA HIS A 9 -6.74 9.20 7.18
C HIS A 9 -7.57 8.22 6.36
N VAL A 10 -7.64 8.47 5.06
CA VAL A 10 -8.17 7.52 4.08
C VAL A 10 -7.19 6.37 3.90
N GLY A 11 -7.69 5.15 4.04
CA GLY A 11 -6.95 3.91 3.77
C GLY A 11 -6.59 3.78 2.29
N LYS A 12 -5.71 2.81 1.97
CA LYS A 12 -5.35 2.51 0.58
C LYS A 12 -6.53 1.94 -0.22
N ASP A 13 -7.47 1.35 0.48
CA ASP A 13 -8.71 0.73 0.02
C ASP A 13 -9.88 1.73 -0.12
N CYS A 14 -9.62 3.04 -0.04
CA CYS A 14 -10.65 4.08 -0.06
C CYS A 14 -11.69 3.91 1.06
N LEU A 15 -11.26 3.40 2.23
CA LEU A 15 -12.07 3.31 3.44
C LEU A 15 -11.54 4.24 4.54
N VAL A 16 -12.45 4.71 5.39
CA VAL A 16 -12.14 5.54 6.55
C VAL A 16 -12.71 4.88 7.80
N ALA A 17 -11.87 4.73 8.83
CA ALA A 17 -12.26 4.14 10.09
C ALA A 17 -12.88 5.18 11.05
N PHE A 18 -14.09 4.90 11.52
CA PHE A 18 -14.78 5.69 12.53
C PHE A 18 -15.63 4.79 13.43
N ASP A 19 -15.51 4.98 14.74
CA ASP A 19 -16.34 4.28 15.74
C ASP A 19 -16.32 2.74 15.59
N THR A 20 -15.13 2.16 15.36
CA THR A 20 -14.94 0.71 15.11
C THR A 20 -15.58 0.19 13.80
N ASN A 21 -16.00 1.09 12.91
CA ASN A 21 -16.63 0.78 11.64
C ASN A 21 -15.86 1.41 10.47
N LEU A 22 -16.08 0.92 9.25
CA LEU A 22 -15.45 1.42 8.03
C LEU A 22 -16.50 2.03 7.09
N TYR A 23 -16.16 3.17 6.50
CA TYR A 23 -17.01 3.90 5.56
C TYR A 23 -16.24 4.17 4.27
N SER A 24 -16.85 3.94 3.11
CA SER A 24 -16.16 4.15 1.83
C SER A 24 -16.13 5.62 1.40
N VAL A 25 -15.10 6.01 0.66
CA VAL A 25 -14.95 7.32 0.02
C VAL A 25 -14.71 7.18 -1.48
N PRO A 26 -15.20 8.09 -2.34
CA PRO A 26 -14.99 7.98 -3.78
C PRO A 26 -13.51 8.08 -4.17
N ALA A 27 -12.98 7.05 -4.81
CA ALA A 27 -11.56 6.95 -5.17
C ALA A 27 -11.07 8.09 -6.08
N ARG A 28 -11.93 8.60 -6.97
CA ARG A 28 -11.60 9.75 -7.85
C ARG A 28 -11.39 11.07 -7.12
N LYS A 29 -11.96 11.22 -5.91
CA LYS A 29 -11.96 12.48 -5.16
C LYS A 29 -10.91 12.52 -4.05
N VAL A 30 -10.22 11.40 -3.78
CA VAL A 30 -9.29 11.29 -2.65
C VAL A 30 -7.96 10.69 -3.07
N ARG A 31 -6.90 11.06 -2.36
CA ARG A 31 -5.58 10.43 -2.48
C ARG A 31 -5.38 9.41 -1.35
N PRO A 32 -4.57 8.36 -1.56
CA PRO A 32 -4.17 7.48 -0.47
C PRO A 32 -3.55 8.27 0.68
N ARG A 33 -3.93 7.94 1.92
CA ARG A 33 -3.51 8.65 3.15
C ARG A 33 -3.89 10.13 3.18
N GLN A 34 -4.87 10.58 2.39
CA GLN A 34 -5.42 11.93 2.55
C GLN A 34 -6.15 12.04 3.89
N LEU A 35 -6.01 13.19 4.55
CA LEU A 35 -6.77 13.50 5.75
C LEU A 35 -8.18 13.98 5.38
N VAL A 36 -9.19 13.42 6.02
CA VAL A 36 -10.59 13.80 5.84
C VAL A 36 -11.26 14.09 7.18
N GLU A 37 -12.21 15.01 7.17
CA GLU A 37 -13.05 15.34 8.30
C GLU A 37 -14.32 14.48 8.26
N ILE A 38 -14.54 13.75 9.35
CA ILE A 38 -15.76 12.99 9.59
C ILE A 38 -16.68 13.85 10.44
N ARG A 39 -17.90 14.08 9.97
CA ARG A 39 -18.97 14.72 10.71
C ARG A 39 -20.07 13.70 10.95
N ALA A 40 -20.22 13.27 12.19
CA ALA A 40 -21.23 12.29 12.56
C ALA A 40 -22.41 12.96 13.27
N THR A 41 -23.61 12.54 12.89
CA THR A 41 -24.88 12.80 13.58
C THR A 41 -25.34 11.51 14.28
N LYS A 42 -26.56 11.49 14.82
CA LYS A 42 -27.15 10.27 15.40
C LYS A 42 -27.41 9.18 14.35
N SER A 43 -27.79 9.56 13.13
CA SER A 43 -28.23 8.63 12.08
C SER A 43 -27.29 8.57 10.87
N GLN A 44 -26.39 9.53 10.71
CA GLN A 44 -25.56 9.63 9.51
C GLN A 44 -24.11 10.00 9.84
N VAL A 45 -23.22 9.64 8.92
CA VAL A 45 -21.82 10.01 8.90
C VAL A 45 -21.53 10.65 7.54
N SER A 46 -21.12 11.92 7.54
CA SER A 46 -20.65 12.58 6.32
C SER A 46 -19.13 12.74 6.35
N LEU A 47 -18.51 12.52 5.20
CA LEU A 47 -17.07 12.56 5.00
C LEU A 47 -16.75 13.78 4.15
N HIS A 48 -15.82 14.60 4.63
CA HIS A 48 -15.42 15.85 3.98
C HIS A 48 -13.92 15.88 3.73
N ALA A 49 -13.51 16.37 2.56
CA ALA A 49 -12.13 16.76 2.30
C ALA A 49 -11.76 17.96 3.18
N THR A 50 -10.50 18.01 3.61
CA THR A 50 -9.96 19.18 4.34
C THR A 50 -9.68 20.36 3.43
N VAL A 51 -9.53 20.11 2.13
CA VAL A 51 -9.33 21.12 1.09
C VAL A 51 -10.52 21.06 0.13
N PRO A 52 -11.15 22.18 -0.23
CA PRO A 52 -12.21 22.22 -1.22
C PRO A 52 -11.73 21.72 -2.58
N ASP A 53 -12.62 21.09 -3.34
CA ASP A 53 -12.37 20.78 -4.74
C ASP A 53 -12.42 22.03 -5.63
N ALA A 54 -12.24 21.85 -6.95
CA ALA A 54 -12.30 22.95 -7.92
C ALA A 54 -13.66 23.67 -7.95
N GLY A 55 -14.73 23.03 -7.46
CA GLY A 55 -16.06 23.62 -7.32
C GLY A 55 -16.33 24.21 -5.94
N GLY A 56 -15.33 24.27 -5.05
CA GLY A 56 -15.47 24.74 -3.68
C GLY A 56 -16.21 23.77 -2.74
N GLN A 57 -16.50 22.56 -3.20
CA GLN A 57 -17.19 21.55 -2.38
C GLN A 57 -16.19 20.73 -1.60
N THR A 58 -16.53 20.43 -0.34
CA THR A 58 -15.74 19.55 0.52
C THR A 58 -16.40 18.20 0.74
N LEU A 59 -17.69 18.06 0.43
CA LEU A 59 -18.43 16.82 0.69
C LEU A 59 -17.95 15.70 -0.25
N LEU A 60 -17.48 14.61 0.34
CA LEU A 60 -17.03 13.42 -0.39
C LEU A 60 -18.12 12.36 -0.45
N ALA A 61 -18.73 12.03 0.69
CA ALA A 61 -19.76 11.00 0.81
C ALA A 61 -20.64 11.22 2.04
N VAL A 62 -21.86 10.67 2.01
CA VAL A 62 -22.77 10.60 3.15
C VAL A 62 -23.25 9.15 3.29
N HIS A 63 -23.13 8.62 4.50
CA HIS A 63 -23.49 7.25 4.83
C HIS A 63 -24.47 7.21 5.99
N PRO A 64 -25.35 6.19 6.08
CA PRO A 64 -26.02 5.87 7.33
C PRO A 64 -24.98 5.51 8.40
N ARG A 65 -25.22 5.90 9.65
CA ARG A 65 -24.35 5.51 10.76
C ARG A 65 -24.50 4.00 10.97
N ALA A 66 -23.37 3.30 11.01
CA ALA A 66 -23.35 1.87 11.25
C ALA A 66 -23.97 1.50 12.60
N VAL A 67 -24.67 0.36 12.63
CA VAL A 67 -25.22 -0.22 13.85
C VAL A 67 -24.26 -1.32 14.33
N GLY A 68 -23.78 -1.22 15.56
CA GLY A 68 -22.84 -2.18 16.15
C GLY A 68 -21.36 -1.87 15.83
N ARG A 69 -20.51 -2.89 15.97
CA ARG A 69 -19.04 -2.79 15.77
C ARG A 69 -18.60 -3.67 14.61
N GLY A 70 -17.58 -3.23 13.87
CA GLY A 70 -16.98 -4.00 12.77
C GLY A 70 -17.75 -3.97 11.46
N ALA A 71 -18.79 -3.13 11.34
CA ALA A 71 -19.54 -2.97 10.11
C ALA A 71 -18.73 -2.24 9.03
N ARG A 72 -19.03 -2.57 7.77
CA ARG A 72 -18.50 -1.89 6.59
C ARG A 72 -19.66 -1.30 5.81
N VAL A 73 -19.73 0.03 5.78
CA VAL A 73 -20.74 0.79 5.01
C VAL A 73 -20.07 1.23 3.72
N VAL A 74 -20.38 0.53 2.64
CA VAL A 74 -19.71 0.70 1.34
C VAL A 74 -20.76 1.00 0.28
N ASP A 75 -20.57 2.12 -0.41
CA ASP A 75 -21.11 2.34 -1.74
C ASP A 75 -20.12 1.79 -2.78
N GLU A 76 -20.60 0.90 -3.66
CA GLU A 76 -19.78 0.24 -4.69
C GLU A 76 -19.26 1.23 -5.73
N THR A 77 -20.02 2.29 -6.04
CA THR A 77 -19.61 3.32 -7.00
C THR A 77 -18.36 4.08 -6.55
N HIS A 78 -18.04 4.04 -5.27
CA HIS A 78 -16.83 4.66 -4.73
C HIS A 78 -15.54 4.01 -5.22
N TRP A 79 -15.60 2.78 -5.72
CA TRP A 79 -14.43 2.07 -6.23
C TRP A 79 -14.08 2.49 -7.66
N ASP A 80 -14.98 3.21 -8.34
CA ASP A 80 -14.74 3.76 -9.66
C ASP A 80 -13.50 4.66 -9.64
N GLY A 81 -12.52 4.33 -10.49
CA GLY A 81 -11.26 5.06 -10.59
C GLY A 81 -10.14 4.53 -9.69
N LEU A 82 -10.35 3.44 -8.95
CA LEU A 82 -9.24 2.71 -8.36
C LEU A 82 -8.31 2.17 -9.46
N PRO A 83 -6.98 2.23 -9.27
CA PRO A 83 -6.05 1.66 -10.21
C PRO A 83 -6.25 0.14 -10.27
N THR A 84 -6.49 -0.39 -11.47
CA THR A 84 -6.73 -1.83 -11.74
C THR A 84 -5.53 -2.73 -11.43
N GLY A 85 -4.37 -2.15 -11.12
CA GLY A 85 -3.15 -2.88 -10.82
C GLY A 85 -2.38 -3.36 -12.06
N ALA A 86 -2.81 -3.01 -13.28
CA ALA A 86 -2.14 -3.39 -14.52
C ALA A 86 -0.67 -2.91 -14.62
N GLY A 87 -0.30 -1.85 -13.90
CA GLY A 87 1.09 -1.35 -13.79
C GLY A 87 1.83 -1.81 -12.54
N ARG A 88 1.25 -2.70 -11.72
CA ARG A 88 1.93 -3.20 -10.52
C ARG A 88 3.05 -4.13 -10.96
N ARG A 89 4.30 -3.76 -10.67
CA ARG A 89 5.43 -4.68 -10.77
C ARG A 89 5.24 -5.78 -9.73
N VAL A 90 4.72 -6.93 -10.16
CA VAL A 90 4.59 -8.12 -9.32
C VAL A 90 5.89 -8.92 -9.49
N THR A 91 6.58 -9.20 -8.38
CA THR A 91 7.77 -10.10 -8.38
C THR A 91 7.38 -11.57 -8.56
N THR A 92 6.09 -11.88 -8.47
CA THR A 92 5.50 -13.15 -8.88
C THR A 92 5.23 -13.09 -10.39
N GLY A 93 6.29 -13.16 -11.19
CA GLY A 93 6.11 -13.52 -12.59
C GLY A 93 5.42 -14.87 -12.64
N ASP A 94 4.25 -14.94 -13.27
CA ASP A 94 3.47 -16.15 -13.50
C ASP A 94 4.12 -17.04 -14.59
N ALA A 95 5.45 -17.11 -14.58
CA ALA A 95 6.21 -18.11 -15.28
C ALA A 95 6.50 -19.19 -14.25
N LEU A 96 5.65 -20.22 -14.19
CA LEU A 96 6.09 -21.51 -13.66
C LEU A 96 7.45 -21.81 -14.32
N PRO A 97 8.52 -22.11 -13.56
CA PRO A 97 9.78 -22.49 -14.16
C PRO A 97 9.49 -23.66 -15.10
N SER A 98 9.74 -23.45 -16.40
CA SER A 98 9.57 -24.50 -17.40
C SER A 98 10.33 -25.73 -16.89
N PRO A 99 9.69 -26.91 -16.74
CA PRO A 99 10.42 -28.10 -16.33
C PRO A 99 11.53 -28.29 -17.35
N ARG A 100 12.79 -28.16 -16.88
CA ARG A 100 13.97 -28.34 -17.72
C ARG A 100 13.84 -29.71 -18.36
N ARG A 101 13.49 -29.73 -19.64
CA ARG A 101 13.42 -30.94 -20.44
C ARG A 101 14.86 -31.48 -20.52
N GLY A 102 15.05 -32.63 -19.90
CA GLY A 102 16.24 -33.51 -19.87
C GLY A 102 17.58 -32.96 -20.33
N GLN A 103 18.55 -32.93 -19.42
CA GLN A 103 19.96 -33.06 -19.78
C GLN A 103 20.57 -34.18 -18.91
N PRO A 104 21.40 -35.06 -19.49
CA PRO A 104 21.54 -36.45 -19.04
C PRO A 104 22.35 -36.58 -17.76
N LEU A 105 22.17 -37.74 -17.11
CA LEU A 105 22.94 -38.26 -15.99
C LEU A 105 24.45 -38.05 -16.21
N GLY A 106 24.99 -36.97 -15.66
CA GLY A 106 26.40 -36.65 -15.63
C GLY A 106 26.80 -36.38 -14.19
N SER A 107 27.52 -37.34 -13.61
CA SER A 107 28.23 -37.34 -12.32
C SER A 107 27.65 -36.40 -11.24
N GLU A 108 26.94 -36.99 -10.28
CA GLU A 108 26.41 -36.38 -9.05
C GLU A 108 27.35 -35.33 -8.45
N ALA A 109 27.20 -34.07 -8.88
CA ALA A 109 27.81 -32.93 -8.25
C ALA A 109 27.11 -32.79 -6.89
N GLY A 110 27.82 -33.11 -5.80
CA GLY A 110 27.28 -33.09 -4.46
C GLY A 110 26.56 -31.77 -4.10
N PRO A 111 25.73 -31.77 -3.05
CA PRO A 111 24.81 -30.66 -2.74
C PRO A 111 25.51 -29.29 -2.64
N LEU A 112 26.76 -29.26 -2.16
CA LEU A 112 27.58 -28.04 -2.10
C LEU A 112 27.95 -27.52 -3.50
N GLN A 113 28.34 -28.40 -4.43
CA GLN A 113 28.69 -28.02 -5.79
C GLN A 113 27.47 -27.46 -6.55
N THR A 114 26.28 -28.02 -6.28
CA THR A 114 25.02 -27.51 -6.82
C THR A 114 24.70 -26.11 -6.31
N LEU A 115 24.97 -25.83 -5.02
CA LEU A 115 24.80 -24.48 -4.44
C LEU A 115 25.82 -23.48 -4.99
N LEU A 116 27.08 -23.89 -5.18
CA LEU A 116 28.12 -23.05 -5.78
C LEU A 116 27.80 -22.69 -7.24
N ASN A 117 27.32 -23.65 -8.03
CA ASN A 117 26.90 -23.40 -9.41
C ASN A 117 25.68 -22.46 -9.48
N ARG A 118 24.75 -22.57 -8.53
CA ARG A 118 23.59 -21.66 -8.42
C ARG A 118 24.01 -20.24 -8.04
N THR A 119 24.94 -20.09 -7.11
CA THR A 119 25.44 -18.78 -6.68
C THR A 119 26.26 -18.10 -7.75
N ALA A 120 27.08 -18.84 -8.52
CA ALA A 120 27.78 -18.32 -9.68
C ALA A 120 26.81 -17.80 -10.77
N ALA A 121 25.71 -18.52 -11.02
CA ALA A 121 24.67 -18.08 -11.95
C ALA A 121 23.84 -16.88 -11.45
N ALA A 122 23.88 -16.58 -10.16
CA ALA A 122 23.20 -15.45 -9.51
C ALA A 122 24.16 -14.30 -9.19
N SER A 123 25.30 -14.21 -9.89
CA SER A 123 26.30 -13.15 -9.73
C SER A 123 25.77 -11.78 -10.19
N VAL A 124 24.91 -11.19 -9.37
CA VAL A 124 24.46 -9.80 -9.53
C VAL A 124 25.62 -8.90 -9.17
N GLU A 125 26.05 -8.06 -10.11
CA GLU A 125 27.08 -7.06 -9.88
C GLU A 125 26.57 -6.04 -8.84
N VAL A 126 27.16 -6.08 -7.64
CA VAL A 126 26.83 -5.14 -6.56
C VAL A 126 27.95 -4.11 -6.50
N GLY A 127 27.59 -2.84 -6.73
CA GLY A 127 28.50 -1.72 -6.55
C GLY A 127 29.03 -1.68 -5.11
N ARG A 128 30.35 -1.69 -4.94
CA ARG A 128 30.99 -1.57 -3.62
C ARG A 128 31.29 -0.11 -3.35
N ARG A 129 30.80 0.42 -2.22
CA ARG A 129 31.14 1.77 -1.74
C ARG A 129 32.04 1.64 -0.50
N PRO A 130 33.14 2.41 -0.41
CA PRO A 130 33.96 2.44 0.81
C PRO A 130 33.12 2.84 2.03
N LEU A 131 33.36 2.20 3.17
CA LEU A 131 32.64 2.49 4.42
C LEU A 131 32.79 3.95 4.85
N SER A 132 33.94 4.57 4.56
CA SER A 132 34.21 5.99 4.83
C SER A 132 33.17 6.95 4.23
N VAL A 133 32.51 6.55 3.14
CA VAL A 133 31.48 7.39 2.53
C VAL A 133 30.22 7.45 3.39
N TYR A 134 29.93 6.38 4.14
CA TYR A 134 28.85 6.41 5.12
C TYR A 134 29.25 7.24 6.33
N ASP A 135 30.50 7.13 6.81
CA ASP A 135 30.99 7.94 7.94
C ASP A 135 30.91 9.44 7.66
N GLU A 136 31.16 9.86 6.40
CA GLU A 136 30.98 11.24 5.94
C GLU A 136 29.51 11.66 5.87
N LEU A 137 28.61 10.77 5.46
CA LEU A 137 27.17 11.04 5.37
C LEU A 137 26.48 11.09 6.74
N THR A 138 26.94 10.27 7.69
CA THR A 138 26.36 10.17 9.05
C THR A 138 27.09 11.02 10.08
N GLY A 139 28.19 11.69 9.71
CA GLY A 139 28.96 12.55 10.61
C GLY A 139 29.62 11.79 11.78
N THR A 140 29.82 10.48 11.64
CA THR A 140 30.31 9.58 12.70
C THR A 140 31.83 9.52 12.79
N ARG A 141 32.52 10.63 12.49
CA ARG A 141 33.96 10.69 12.75
C ARG A 141 34.17 10.64 14.26
N PRO A 142 34.99 9.72 14.80
CA PRO A 142 35.35 9.76 16.21
C PRO A 142 36.07 11.08 16.48
N PHE A 143 35.66 11.76 17.55
CA PHE A 143 36.32 12.98 18.02
C PHE A 143 37.79 12.64 18.33
N THR A 144 38.72 13.23 17.56
CA THR A 144 40.13 13.36 17.95
C THR A 144 40.29 14.33 19.11
#